data_AF-A0A524JV78-F1
#
_entry.id   AF-A0A524JV78-F1
#
_cell.length_a   1.000
_cell.length_b   1.000
_cell.length_c   1.000
_cell.angle_alpha   90.00
_cell.angle_beta   90.00
_cell.angle_gamma   90.00
#
_symmetry.space_group_name_H-M   'P 1'
#
loop_
_entity.id
_entity.type
_entity.pdbx_description
1 polymer ?
#
loop_
_entity_poly.entity_id
_entity_poly.type
_entity_poly.pdbx_seq_one_letter_code
_entity_poly.pdbx_strand_id
1 'polypeptide(L)'
;MSEYLEAFKQLRGDAVKINEQLGKELNIQSDQIPISVFNMIHNDLVIGIELFSSYMKLWKNAKIKPGISDERIEQIKDENGQRIKQVQKIIFVSSMSSFEYVAKEYHKIHPTKLGGITRRNGRIYLRNILEKSAEIDLIEEEQHKLWNGLLNFRNMIVHNNAISDITETYEYSNCTLVLVEEEMTQGNLLLFPNLLDWMIDAIRDWIFNINQYKPSA
;
A
#
# COMPACT_ATOMS: atom_id res chain seq x y z
N MET A 1 6.27 -16.75 10.09
CA MET A 1 7.36 -15.96 9.46
C MET A 1 7.56 -16.29 7.98
N SER A 2 7.65 -17.57 7.58
CA SER A 2 7.78 -17.93 6.16
C SER A 2 6.60 -17.40 5.32
N GLU A 3 5.39 -17.52 5.85
CA GLU A 3 4.16 -17.12 5.17
C GLU A 3 4.12 -15.64 4.75
N TYR A 4 4.43 -14.70 5.65
CA TYR A 4 4.46 -13.28 5.27
C TYR A 4 5.57 -13.00 4.24
N LEU A 5 6.72 -13.67 4.33
CA LEU A 5 7.81 -13.44 3.37
C LEU A 5 7.39 -13.90 1.97
N GLU A 6 6.69 -15.03 1.89
CA GLU A 6 6.10 -15.50 0.64
C GLU A 6 5.00 -14.55 0.13
N ALA A 7 4.16 -14.00 1.02
CA ALA A 7 3.17 -12.99 0.63
C ALA A 7 3.84 -11.75 0.00
N PHE A 8 4.91 -11.22 0.60
CA PHE A 8 5.65 -10.08 0.01
C PHE A 8 6.36 -10.44 -1.30
N LYS A 9 6.88 -11.66 -1.45
CA LYS A 9 7.47 -12.13 -2.72
C LYS A 9 6.42 -12.26 -3.81
N GLN A 10 5.21 -12.72 -3.47
CA GLN A 10 4.08 -12.81 -4.36
C GLN A 10 3.70 -11.42 -4.87
N LEU A 11 3.45 -10.47 -3.95
CA LEU A 11 3.17 -9.06 -4.29
C LEU A 11 4.24 -8.45 -5.20
N ARG A 12 5.52 -8.78 -4.97
CA ARG A 12 6.63 -8.31 -5.82
C ARG A 12 6.51 -8.85 -7.24
N GLY A 13 6.13 -10.12 -7.39
CA GLY A 13 5.88 -10.74 -8.68
C GLY A 13 4.66 -10.15 -9.38
N ASP A 14 3.58 -9.91 -8.62
CA ASP A 14 2.35 -9.33 -9.15
C ASP A 14 2.55 -7.91 -9.66
N ALA A 15 3.32 -7.08 -8.95
CA ALA A 15 3.66 -5.74 -9.42
C ALA A 15 4.34 -5.75 -10.80
N VAL A 16 5.31 -6.65 -11.03
CA VAL A 16 5.98 -6.79 -12.33
C VAL A 16 5.00 -7.27 -13.40
N LYS A 17 4.23 -8.32 -13.09
CA LYS A 17 3.27 -8.89 -14.03
C LYS A 17 2.22 -7.87 -14.46
N ILE A 18 1.67 -7.11 -13.51
CA ILE A 18 0.67 -6.08 -13.77
C ILE A 18 1.26 -4.93 -14.60
N ASN A 19 2.49 -4.49 -14.30
CA ASN A 19 3.18 -3.47 -15.10
C ASN A 19 3.31 -3.92 -16.57
N GLU A 20 3.78 -5.14 -16.81
CA GLU A 20 3.94 -5.70 -18.16
C GLU A 20 2.60 -5.87 -18.88
N GLN A 21 1.55 -6.30 -18.17
CA GLN A 21 0.21 -6.46 -18.72
C GLN A 21 -0.37 -5.11 -19.15
N LEU A 22 -0.40 -4.12 -18.25
CA LEU A 22 -0.92 -2.79 -18.56
C LEU A 22 -0.08 -2.09 -19.64
N GLY A 23 1.24 -2.28 -19.66
CA GLY A 23 2.10 -1.72 -20.70
C GLY A 23 1.72 -2.24 -22.09
N LYS A 24 1.39 -3.53 -22.21
CA LYS A 24 0.91 -4.12 -23.47
C LYS A 24 -0.51 -3.65 -23.81
N GLU A 25 -1.42 -3.67 -22.85
CA GLU A 25 -2.85 -3.34 -23.05
C GLU A 25 -3.06 -1.86 -23.41
N LEU A 26 -2.31 -0.96 -22.78
CA LEU A 26 -2.41 0.48 -22.98
C LEU A 26 -1.39 1.04 -23.97
N ASN A 27 -0.47 0.20 -24.46
CA ASN A 27 0.67 0.58 -25.31
C ASN A 27 1.54 1.69 -24.67
N ILE A 28 1.89 1.51 -23.39
CA ILE A 28 2.69 2.42 -22.57
C ILE A 28 3.99 1.71 -22.19
N GLN A 29 5.13 2.41 -22.21
CA GLN A 29 6.40 1.82 -21.77
C GLN A 29 6.40 1.64 -20.24
N SER A 30 7.04 0.58 -19.74
CA SER A 30 6.98 0.17 -18.33
C SER A 30 7.40 1.25 -17.32
N ASP A 31 8.24 2.20 -17.74
CA ASP A 31 8.76 3.32 -16.95
C ASP A 31 7.93 4.60 -17.07
N GLN A 32 6.88 4.61 -17.89
CA GLN A 32 6.03 5.78 -18.11
C GLN A 32 4.84 5.83 -17.14
N ILE A 33 4.38 7.06 -16.88
CA ILE A 33 3.17 7.31 -16.11
C ILE A 33 1.95 6.87 -16.93
N PRO A 34 0.96 6.19 -16.32
CA PRO A 34 0.86 5.90 -14.89
C PRO A 34 1.38 4.53 -14.46
N ILE A 35 1.84 3.68 -15.37
CA ILE A 35 2.18 2.28 -15.01
C ILE A 35 3.50 2.17 -14.21
N SER A 36 4.34 3.19 -14.24
CA SER A 36 5.59 3.25 -13.47
C SER A 36 5.42 3.13 -11.95
N VAL A 37 4.21 3.33 -11.43
CA VAL A 37 3.88 3.08 -10.00
C VAL A 37 4.27 1.67 -9.56
N PHE A 38 4.08 0.67 -10.43
CA PHE A 38 4.39 -0.72 -10.10
C PHE A 38 5.89 -0.99 -10.01
N ASN A 39 6.73 -0.23 -10.71
CA ASN A 39 8.19 -0.30 -10.52
C ASN A 39 8.59 0.29 -9.17
N MET A 40 7.93 1.37 -8.73
CA MET A 40 8.17 1.96 -7.42
C MET A 40 7.77 0.99 -6.31
N ILE A 41 6.57 0.41 -6.40
CA ILE A 41 6.08 -0.61 -5.46
C ILE A 41 6.99 -1.85 -5.47
N HIS A 42 7.44 -2.32 -6.65
CA HIS A 42 8.38 -3.42 -6.76
C HIS A 42 9.67 -3.15 -5.97
N ASN A 43 10.26 -1.96 -6.13
CA ASN A 43 11.48 -1.59 -5.42
C ASN A 43 11.27 -1.56 -3.90
N ASP A 44 10.16 -0.99 -3.43
CA ASP A 44 9.81 -0.97 -2.00
C ASP A 44 9.65 -2.40 -1.45
N LEU A 45 9.02 -3.30 -2.22
CA LEU A 45 8.86 -4.70 -1.85
C LEU A 45 10.21 -5.45 -1.82
N VAL A 46 11.12 -5.18 -2.76
CA VAL A 46 12.49 -5.73 -2.75
C VAL A 46 13.22 -5.34 -1.48
N ILE A 47 13.23 -4.05 -1.14
CA ILE A 47 13.85 -3.55 0.10
C ILE A 47 13.23 -4.24 1.32
N GLY A 48 11.90 -4.34 1.35
CA GLY A 48 11.16 -5.06 2.38
C GLY A 48 11.62 -6.52 2.56
N ILE A 49 11.66 -7.27 1.47
CA ILE A 49 12.05 -8.68 1.43
C ILE A 49 13.50 -8.86 1.90
N GLU A 50 14.41 -7.97 1.50
CA GLU A 50 15.82 -8.00 1.93
C GLU A 50 15.96 -7.74 3.43
N LEU A 51 15.23 -6.77 3.97
CA LEU A 51 15.19 -6.47 5.40
C LEU A 51 14.59 -7.64 6.19
N PHE A 52 13.46 -8.20 5.75
CA PHE A 52 12.86 -9.38 6.38
C PHE A 52 13.82 -10.57 6.38
N SER A 53 14.47 -10.83 5.26
CA SER A 53 15.45 -11.92 5.12
C SER A 53 16.64 -11.72 6.05
N SER A 54 17.10 -10.47 6.21
CA SER A 54 18.17 -10.11 7.12
C SER A 54 17.79 -10.31 8.59
N TYR A 55 16.61 -9.83 9.01
CA TYR A 55 16.10 -10.07 10.37
C TYR A 55 15.88 -11.55 10.67
N MET A 56 15.39 -12.33 9.68
CA MET A 56 15.26 -13.77 9.83
C MET A 56 16.61 -14.49 10.01
N LYS A 57 17.66 -14.06 9.30
CA LYS A 57 19.02 -14.59 9.52
C LYS A 57 19.53 -14.26 10.92
N LEU A 58 19.34 -13.02 11.38
CA LEU A 58 19.72 -12.61 12.74
C LEU A 58 19.00 -13.45 13.80
N TRP A 59 17.71 -13.73 13.61
CA TRP A 59 16.95 -14.61 14.50
C TRP A 59 17.55 -16.01 14.56
N LYS A 60 17.78 -16.65 13.40
CA LYS A 60 18.36 -18.00 13.34
C LYS A 60 19.70 -18.07 14.08
N ASN A 61 20.50 -17.01 13.98
CA ASN A 61 21.81 -16.95 14.64
C ASN A 61 21.73 -16.66 16.14
N ALA A 62 20.72 -15.92 16.62
CA ALA A 62 20.55 -15.62 18.04
C ALA A 62 20.31 -16.88 18.88
N LYS A 63 19.60 -17.88 18.32
CA LYS A 63 19.35 -19.18 18.97
C LYS A 63 20.61 -20.05 19.15
N ILE A 64 21.70 -19.74 18.44
CA ILE A 64 22.89 -20.60 18.37
C ILE A 64 23.99 -20.13 19.33
N LYS A 65 23.88 -18.93 19.91
CA LYS A 65 24.92 -18.38 20.78
C LYS A 65 24.88 -19.00 22.20
N PRO A 66 25.95 -19.68 22.65
CA PRO A 66 26.04 -20.19 24.01
C PRO A 66 25.99 -19.04 25.04
N GLY A 67 25.26 -19.24 26.14
CA GLY A 67 25.25 -18.30 27.27
C GLY A 67 24.23 -17.16 27.21
N ILE A 68 23.30 -17.15 26.25
CA ILE A 68 22.16 -16.21 26.25
C ILE A 68 21.03 -16.78 27.11
N SER A 69 20.47 -15.98 28.02
CA SER A 69 19.31 -16.38 28.82
C SER A 69 18.02 -16.46 27.99
N ASP A 70 17.07 -17.29 28.41
CA ASP A 70 15.77 -17.41 27.75
C ASP A 70 15.01 -16.08 27.71
N GLU A 71 15.10 -15.29 28.79
CA GLU A 71 14.53 -13.94 28.86
C GLU A 71 15.07 -13.03 27.75
N ARG A 72 16.39 -13.08 27.50
CA ARG A 72 17.00 -12.29 26.44
C ARG A 72 16.60 -12.79 25.06
N ILE A 73 16.40 -14.11 24.89
CA ILE A 73 15.86 -14.69 23.66
C ILE A 73 14.46 -14.13 23.38
N GLU A 74 13.57 -14.08 24.38
CA GLU A 74 12.23 -13.53 24.23
C GLU A 74 12.23 -12.03 23.90
N GLN A 75 13.07 -11.24 24.57
CA GLN A 75 13.23 -9.81 24.23
C GLN A 75 13.67 -9.61 22.78
N ILE A 76 14.66 -10.39 22.30
CA ILE A 76 15.12 -10.31 20.91
C ILE A 76 13.99 -10.66 19.93
N LYS A 77 13.12 -11.62 20.27
CA LYS A 77 11.96 -11.98 19.44
C LYS A 77 10.98 -10.81 19.34
N ASP A 78 10.65 -10.18 20.47
CA ASP A 78 9.74 -9.03 20.49
C ASP A 78 10.32 -7.85 19.71
N GLU A 79 11.58 -7.47 19.97
CA GLU A 79 12.27 -6.40 19.25
C GLU A 79 12.28 -6.64 17.73
N ASN A 80 12.52 -7.87 17.29
CA ASN A 80 12.49 -8.23 15.88
C ASN A 80 11.07 -8.21 15.30
N GLY A 81 10.06 -8.65 16.07
CA GLY A 81 8.66 -8.53 15.71
C GLY A 81 8.27 -7.07 15.44
N GLN A 82 8.70 -6.15 16.31
CA GLN A 82 8.45 -4.71 16.13
C GLN A 82 9.15 -4.16 14.88
N ARG A 83 10.40 -4.57 14.60
CA ARG A 83 11.13 -4.17 13.39
C ARG A 83 10.43 -4.67 12.11
N ILE A 84 9.93 -5.91 12.12
CA ILE A 84 9.15 -6.45 10.99
C ILE A 84 7.89 -5.64 10.76
N LYS A 85 7.10 -5.37 11.82
CA LYS A 85 5.89 -4.53 11.73
C LYS A 85 6.22 -3.13 11.20
N GLN A 86 7.33 -2.53 11.65
CA GLN A 86 7.78 -1.23 11.18
C GLN A 86 8.14 -1.24 9.69
N VAL A 87 8.83 -2.27 9.21
CA VAL A 87 9.16 -2.42 7.78
C VAL A 87 7.88 -2.59 6.95
N GLN A 88 6.91 -3.40 7.40
CA GLN A 88 5.63 -3.55 6.71
C GLN A 88 4.88 -2.22 6.59
N LYS A 89 4.83 -1.45 7.68
CA LYS A 89 4.26 -0.10 7.72
C LYS A 89 4.95 0.83 6.71
N ILE A 90 6.29 0.81 6.65
CA ILE A 90 7.06 1.64 5.71
C ILE A 90 6.68 1.30 4.26
N ILE A 91 6.62 0.01 3.91
CA ILE A 91 6.28 -0.43 2.54
C ILE A 91 4.87 0.01 2.17
N PHE A 92 3.90 -0.18 3.08
CA PHE A 92 2.52 0.24 2.86
C PHE A 92 2.40 1.76 2.62
N VAL A 93 3.01 2.57 3.49
CA VAL A 93 3.00 4.04 3.34
C VAL A 93 3.72 4.47 2.06
N SER A 94 4.84 3.84 1.73
CA SER A 94 5.61 4.15 0.52
C SER A 94 4.81 3.83 -0.74
N SER A 95 4.19 2.64 -0.80
CA SER A 95 3.37 2.21 -1.94
C SER A 95 2.15 3.13 -2.17
N MET A 96 1.45 3.55 -1.10
CA MET A 96 0.41 4.58 -1.22
C MET A 96 0.96 5.91 -1.74
N SER A 97 2.17 6.28 -1.32
CA SER A 97 2.83 7.52 -1.74
C SER A 97 3.28 7.46 -3.20
N SER A 98 3.72 6.29 -3.69
CA SER A 98 4.02 6.05 -5.10
C SER A 98 2.79 6.24 -5.96
N PHE A 99 1.65 5.68 -5.56
CA PHE A 99 0.39 5.88 -6.28
C PHE A 99 -0.05 7.34 -6.25
N GLU A 100 0.00 7.97 -5.07
CA GLU A 100 -0.31 9.40 -4.93
C GLU A 100 0.54 10.28 -5.85
N TYR A 101 1.84 10.01 -5.94
CA TYR A 101 2.74 10.71 -6.85
C TYR A 101 2.33 10.52 -8.32
N VAL A 102 2.19 9.28 -8.75
CA VAL A 102 1.87 8.96 -10.14
C VAL A 102 0.51 9.50 -10.56
N ALA A 103 -0.50 9.39 -9.71
CA ALA A 103 -1.84 9.92 -9.99
C ALA A 103 -1.83 11.45 -10.15
N LYS A 104 -1.02 12.16 -9.35
CA LYS A 104 -0.81 13.61 -9.52
C LYS A 104 -0.11 13.94 -10.82
N GLU A 105 0.95 13.22 -11.17
CA GLU A 105 1.66 13.46 -12.43
C GLU A 105 0.76 13.16 -13.63
N TYR A 106 -0.02 12.06 -13.58
CA TYR A 106 -1.00 11.76 -14.63
C TYR A 106 -2.01 12.90 -14.79
N HIS A 107 -2.56 13.41 -13.68
CA HIS A 107 -3.48 14.54 -13.74
C HIS A 107 -2.82 15.82 -14.29
N LYS A 108 -1.54 16.07 -14.00
CA LYS A 108 -0.80 17.21 -14.60
C LYS A 108 -0.66 17.07 -16.11
N ILE A 109 -0.41 15.87 -16.62
CA ILE A 109 -0.27 15.59 -18.06
C ILE A 109 -1.66 15.63 -18.75
N HIS A 110 -2.69 15.15 -18.06
CA HIS A 110 -4.06 15.03 -18.58
C HIS A 110 -5.09 15.74 -17.69
N PRO A 111 -5.04 17.09 -17.57
CA PRO A 111 -5.88 17.83 -16.61
C PRO A 111 -7.38 17.70 -16.87
N THR A 112 -7.78 17.43 -18.12
CA THR A 112 -9.19 17.29 -18.52
C THR A 112 -9.80 15.93 -18.19
N LYS A 113 -8.98 14.90 -17.91
CA LYS A 113 -9.49 13.53 -17.63
C LYS A 113 -10.31 13.48 -16.34
N LEU A 114 -9.78 14.07 -15.25
CA LEU A 114 -10.49 14.15 -13.96
C LEU A 114 -11.22 15.50 -13.80
N GLY A 115 -10.89 16.50 -14.63
CA GLY A 115 -11.45 17.84 -14.50
C GLY A 115 -10.95 18.59 -13.25
N GLY A 116 -11.75 19.56 -12.77
CA GLY A 116 -11.37 20.54 -11.75
C GLY A 116 -11.14 19.98 -10.34
N ILE A 117 -10.04 19.28 -10.13
CA ILE A 117 -9.62 18.85 -8.79
C ILE A 117 -9.25 20.09 -7.96
N THR A 118 -9.99 20.30 -6.88
CA THR A 118 -9.76 21.44 -5.99
C THR A 118 -8.40 21.32 -5.33
N ARG A 119 -7.57 22.36 -5.47
CA ARG A 119 -6.29 22.46 -4.79
C ARG A 119 -6.50 23.01 -3.38
N ARG A 120 -6.22 22.22 -2.35
CA ARG A 120 -6.16 22.73 -0.97
C ARG A 120 -4.75 23.26 -0.71
N ASN A 121 -4.62 24.55 -0.42
CA ASN A 121 -3.32 25.21 -0.24
C ASN A 121 -2.35 25.00 -1.43
N GLY A 122 -2.89 24.97 -2.66
CA GLY A 122 -2.11 24.73 -3.87
C GLY A 122 -1.68 23.27 -4.09
N ARG A 123 -2.07 22.34 -3.20
CA ARG A 123 -1.73 20.92 -3.28
C ARG A 123 -2.93 20.08 -3.69
N ILE A 124 -2.68 19.09 -4.54
CA ILE A 124 -3.60 18.00 -4.84
C ILE A 124 -3.23 16.84 -3.91
N TYR A 125 -4.22 16.18 -3.32
CA TYR A 125 -4.04 15.01 -2.46
C TYR A 125 -4.68 13.78 -3.12
N LEU A 126 -4.19 12.58 -2.79
CA LEU A 126 -4.75 11.33 -3.31
C LEU A 126 -6.25 11.21 -3.02
N ARG A 127 -6.69 11.63 -1.82
CA ARG A 127 -8.11 11.67 -1.45
C ARG A 127 -8.94 12.42 -2.48
N ASN A 128 -8.51 13.61 -2.91
CA ASN A 128 -9.26 14.42 -3.88
C ASN A 128 -9.27 13.81 -5.28
N ILE A 129 -8.20 13.08 -5.66
CA ILE A 129 -8.16 12.35 -6.92
C ILE A 129 -9.18 11.20 -6.91
N LEU A 130 -9.23 10.45 -5.81
CA LEU A 130 -10.14 9.31 -5.65
C LEU A 130 -11.59 9.75 -5.51
N GLU A 131 -11.88 10.80 -4.73
CA GLU A 131 -13.20 11.45 -4.69
C GLU A 131 -13.65 11.82 -6.10
N LYS A 132 -12.78 12.49 -6.86
CA LYS A 132 -13.14 12.89 -8.22
C LYS A 132 -13.31 11.71 -9.16
N SER A 133 -12.52 10.66 -8.98
CA SER A 133 -12.61 9.42 -9.75
C SER A 133 -13.95 8.71 -9.49
N ALA A 134 -14.43 8.70 -8.24
CA ALA A 134 -15.75 8.18 -7.91
C ALA A 134 -16.88 9.01 -8.52
N GLU A 135 -16.78 10.35 -8.50
CA GLU A 135 -17.77 11.25 -9.10
C GLU A 135 -17.98 11.06 -10.62
N ILE A 136 -16.99 10.48 -11.31
CA ILE A 136 -17.06 10.21 -12.76
C ILE A 136 -17.05 8.71 -13.08
N ASP A 137 -17.46 7.88 -12.12
CA ASP A 137 -17.63 6.44 -12.26
C ASP A 137 -16.36 5.67 -12.72
N LEU A 138 -15.17 6.18 -12.39
CA LEU A 138 -13.91 5.46 -12.62
C LEU A 138 -13.63 4.38 -11.57
N ILE A 139 -14.15 4.59 -10.37
CA ILE A 139 -14.12 3.65 -9.26
C ILE A 139 -15.54 3.52 -8.72
N GLU A 140 -15.93 2.30 -8.38
CA GLU A 140 -17.24 2.03 -7.81
C GLU A 140 -17.32 2.55 -6.36
N GLU A 141 -18.55 2.76 -5.86
CA GLU A 141 -18.78 3.26 -4.50
C GLU A 141 -18.11 2.39 -3.43
N GLU A 142 -18.17 1.07 -3.57
CA GLU A 142 -17.53 0.15 -2.62
C GLU A 142 -16.00 0.24 -2.68
N GLN A 143 -15.42 0.34 -3.87
CA GLN A 143 -13.98 0.56 -4.01
C GLN A 143 -13.56 1.90 -3.40
N HIS A 144 -14.36 2.95 -3.60
CA HIS A 144 -14.12 4.26 -3.00
C HIS A 144 -14.16 4.21 -1.47
N LYS A 145 -15.09 3.45 -0.87
CA LYS A 145 -15.14 3.21 0.58
C LYS A 145 -13.87 2.51 1.08
N LEU A 146 -13.41 1.46 0.41
CA LEU A 146 -12.18 0.75 0.78
C LEU A 146 -10.93 1.64 0.65
N TRP A 147 -10.87 2.47 -0.40
CA TRP A 147 -9.83 3.49 -0.53
C TRP A 147 -9.81 4.48 0.64
N ASN A 148 -10.99 4.92 1.10
CA ASN A 148 -11.09 5.76 2.29
C ASN A 148 -10.58 5.04 3.54
N GLY A 149 -10.83 3.74 3.66
CA GLY A 149 -10.24 2.89 4.70
C GLY A 149 -8.71 2.89 4.69
N LEU A 150 -8.08 2.67 3.54
CA LEU A 150 -6.62 2.75 3.41
C LEU A 150 -6.06 4.13 3.74
N LEU A 151 -6.71 5.21 3.27
CA LEU A 151 -6.29 6.60 3.55
C LEU A 151 -6.35 6.92 5.04
N ASN A 152 -7.45 6.55 5.71
CA ASN A 152 -7.62 6.75 7.13
C ASN A 152 -6.57 5.94 7.92
N PHE A 153 -6.39 4.66 7.55
CA PHE A 153 -5.38 3.81 8.15
C PHE A 153 -3.96 4.35 7.99
N ARG A 154 -3.58 4.81 6.78
CA ARG A 154 -2.28 5.46 6.52
C ARG A 154 -2.07 6.66 7.43
N ASN A 155 -3.08 7.53 7.57
CA ASN A 155 -2.95 8.71 8.42
C ASN A 155 -2.75 8.32 9.88
N MET A 156 -3.49 7.34 10.37
CA MET A 156 -3.37 6.84 11.75
C MET A 156 -2.00 6.24 12.04
N ILE A 157 -1.48 5.37 11.15
CA ILE A 157 -0.16 4.78 11.36
C ILE A 157 0.94 5.84 11.27
N VAL A 158 0.82 6.87 10.43
CA VAL A 158 1.83 7.93 10.30
C VAL A 158 1.81 8.90 11.48
N HIS A 159 0.63 9.30 11.97
CA HIS A 159 0.51 10.42 12.91
C HIS A 159 0.13 10.03 14.35
N ASN A 160 -0.63 8.95 14.56
CA ASN A 160 -1.26 8.67 15.85
C ASN A 160 -0.81 7.34 16.48
N ASN A 161 0.37 6.83 16.11
CA ASN A 161 0.82 5.49 16.56
C ASN A 161 -0.23 4.38 16.31
N ALA A 162 -1.03 4.53 15.25
CA ALA A 162 -2.16 3.65 14.89
C ALA A 162 -3.38 3.69 15.86
N ILE A 163 -3.51 4.73 16.69
CA ILE A 163 -4.74 5.03 17.45
C ILE A 163 -5.77 5.66 16.51
N SER A 164 -7.01 5.16 16.54
CA SER A 164 -8.07 5.66 15.65
C SER A 164 -8.84 6.82 16.25
N ASP A 165 -9.27 7.72 15.38
CA ASP A 165 -10.23 8.78 15.71
C ASP A 165 -11.66 8.40 15.25
N ILE A 166 -11.84 7.18 14.71
CA ILE A 166 -13.10 6.68 14.17
C ILE A 166 -13.32 5.22 14.54
N THR A 167 -14.60 4.82 14.61
CA THR A 167 -14.99 3.42 14.69
C THR A 167 -15.59 2.99 13.37
N GLU A 168 -14.86 2.19 12.59
CA GLU A 168 -15.30 1.73 11.27
C GLU A 168 -14.68 0.38 10.91
N THR A 169 -15.37 -0.40 10.08
CA THR A 169 -14.90 -1.68 9.56
C THR A 169 -14.91 -1.68 8.04
N TYR A 170 -13.78 -2.08 7.45
CA TYR A 170 -13.60 -2.20 6.01
C TYR A 170 -13.27 -3.65 5.65
N GLU A 171 -14.08 -4.23 4.75
CA GLU A 171 -13.96 -5.62 4.33
C GLU A 171 -13.21 -5.69 2.99
N TYR A 172 -11.93 -6.04 3.05
CA TYR A 172 -11.13 -6.32 1.86
C TYR A 172 -11.27 -7.80 1.49
N SER A 173 -10.90 -8.16 0.26
CA SER A 173 -10.98 -9.53 -0.25
C SER A 173 -10.35 -10.58 0.67
N ASN A 174 -9.19 -10.25 1.24
CA ASN A 174 -8.35 -11.18 2.02
C ASN A 174 -8.16 -10.76 3.49
N CYS A 175 -8.76 -9.65 3.93
CA CYS A 175 -8.68 -9.23 5.33
C CYS A 175 -9.77 -8.24 5.70
N THR A 176 -10.05 -8.15 7.00
CA THR A 176 -10.90 -7.10 7.57
C THR A 176 -10.03 -6.10 8.32
N LEU A 177 -10.18 -4.82 8.01
CA LEU A 177 -9.59 -3.73 8.78
C LEU A 177 -10.65 -3.19 9.74
N VAL A 178 -10.43 -3.44 11.03
CA VAL A 178 -11.27 -2.89 12.10
C VAL A 178 -10.54 -1.73 12.75
N LEU A 179 -11.15 -0.56 12.70
CA LEU A 179 -10.72 0.64 13.40
C LEU A 179 -11.69 0.90 14.55
N VAL A 180 -11.17 1.11 15.75
CA VAL A 180 -11.95 1.42 16.94
C VAL A 180 -11.41 2.72 17.52
N GLU A 181 -12.31 3.67 17.78
CA GLU A 181 -11.98 5.00 18.29
C GLU A 181 -11.21 4.88 19.63
N GLU A 182 -10.18 5.71 19.80
CA GLU A 182 -9.25 5.73 20.94
C GLU A 182 -8.44 4.43 21.16
N GLU A 183 -8.60 3.42 20.31
CA GLU A 183 -7.84 2.17 20.40
C GLU A 183 -6.72 2.07 19.37
N MET A 184 -5.61 1.47 19.79
CA MET A 184 -4.51 1.12 18.89
C MET A 184 -4.91 -0.08 18.04
N THR A 185 -4.84 0.08 16.72
CA THR A 185 -5.16 -0.99 15.76
C THR A 185 -4.27 -2.20 16.02
N GLN A 186 -4.89 -3.34 16.34
CA GLN A 186 -4.19 -4.60 16.55
C GLN A 186 -3.89 -5.26 15.20
N GLY A 187 -2.70 -4.97 14.66
CA GLY A 187 -2.24 -5.58 13.42
C GLY A 187 -1.77 -7.02 13.60
N ASN A 188 -2.34 -7.95 12.83
CA ASN A 188 -1.71 -9.25 12.58
C ASN A 188 -0.58 -9.08 11.52
N LEU A 189 0.37 -10.03 11.46
CA LEU A 189 1.51 -9.96 10.53
C LEU A 189 1.13 -10.02 9.04
N LEU A 190 -0.11 -10.39 8.72
CA LEU A 190 -0.66 -10.51 7.38
C LEU A 190 -1.55 -9.33 6.97
N LEU A 191 -1.85 -8.40 7.89
CA LEU A 191 -2.72 -7.25 7.60
C LEU A 191 -2.12 -6.40 6.46
N PHE A 192 -0.87 -5.97 6.59
CA PHE A 192 -0.22 -5.15 5.57
C PHE A 192 -0.09 -5.84 4.21
N PRO A 193 0.40 -7.08 4.07
CA PRO A 193 0.44 -7.72 2.76
C PRO A 193 -0.96 -7.90 2.14
N ASN A 194 -2.00 -8.19 2.93
CA ASN A 194 -3.37 -8.32 2.40
C ASN A 194 -3.96 -6.97 1.96
N LEU A 195 -3.65 -5.87 2.67
CA LEU A 195 -4.02 -4.52 2.24
C LEU A 195 -3.25 -4.09 0.98
N LEU A 196 -1.96 -4.44 0.89
CA LEU A 196 -1.13 -4.18 -0.29
C LEU A 196 -1.63 -4.95 -1.52
N ASP A 197 -2.03 -6.21 -1.35
CA ASP A 197 -2.62 -7.06 -2.38
C ASP A 197 -3.82 -6.37 -3.03
N TRP A 198 -4.81 -6.03 -2.22
CA TRP A 198 -5.98 -5.29 -2.68
C TRP A 198 -5.62 -3.95 -3.33
N MET A 199 -4.68 -3.20 -2.75
CA MET A 199 -4.29 -1.89 -3.26
C MET A 199 -3.61 -1.98 -4.63
N ILE A 200 -2.77 -2.99 -4.87
CA ILE A 200 -2.10 -3.20 -6.16
C ILE A 200 -3.14 -3.45 -7.25
N ASP A 201 -4.14 -4.28 -6.98
CA ASP A 201 -5.26 -4.52 -7.90
C ASP A 201 -6.10 -3.25 -8.11
N ALA A 202 -6.44 -2.52 -7.04
CA ALA A 202 -7.20 -1.29 -7.14
C ALA A 202 -6.46 -0.20 -7.95
N ILE A 203 -5.13 -0.13 -7.86
CA ILE A 203 -4.29 0.77 -8.68
C ILE A 203 -4.34 0.34 -10.15
N ARG A 204 -4.25 -0.97 -10.43
CA ARG A 204 -4.36 -1.49 -11.80
C ARG A 204 -5.67 -1.06 -12.43
N ASP A 205 -6.77 -1.29 -11.71
CA ASP A 205 -8.12 -1.00 -12.20
C ASP A 205 -8.30 0.51 -12.43
N TRP A 206 -7.84 1.34 -11.49
CA TRP A 206 -7.86 2.80 -11.65
C TRP A 206 -7.08 3.24 -12.90
N ILE A 207 -5.87 2.71 -13.11
CA ILE A 207 -5.02 3.03 -14.28
C ILE A 207 -5.71 2.60 -15.58
N PHE A 208 -6.29 1.42 -15.62
CA PHE A 208 -6.99 0.94 -16.80
C PHE A 208 -8.18 1.85 -17.12
N ASN A 209 -9.04 2.11 -16.13
CA ASN A 209 -10.25 2.90 -16.30
C ASN A 209 -9.97 4.35 -16.71
N ILE A 210 -9.02 5.03 -16.06
CA ILE A 210 -8.71 6.44 -16.39
C ILE A 210 -8.17 6.60 -17.82
N ASN A 211 -7.41 5.61 -18.32
CA ASN A 211 -6.88 5.66 -19.68
C ASN A 211 -7.97 5.42 -20.73
N GLN A 212 -8.96 4.57 -20.43
CA GLN A 212 -10.12 4.34 -21.31
C GLN A 212 -11.17 5.46 -21.25
N TYR A 213 -11.24 6.18 -20.13
CA TYR A 213 -12.25 7.22 -19.93
C TYR A 213 -12.13 8.38 -20.93
N LYS A 214 -13.25 8.77 -21.52
CA LYS A 214 -13.35 9.93 -22.40
C LYS A 214 -14.28 10.94 -21.74
N PRO A 215 -13.77 12.13 -21.33
CA PRO A 215 -14.62 13.16 -20.77
C PRO A 215 -15.76 13.49 -21.73
N SER A 216 -16.98 13.58 -21.22
CA SER A 216 -18.09 14.13 -21.99
C SER A 216 -17.74 15.58 -22.36
N ALA A 217 -17.85 15.90 -23.66
CA ALA A 217 -17.55 17.21 -24.22
C ALA A 217 -18.53 18.29 -23.74
#